data_AF-A0A950K871-F1
#
_entry.id   AF-A0A950K871-F1
#
_cell.length_a   1.000
_cell.length_b   1.000
_cell.length_c   1.000
_cell.angle_alpha   90.00
_cell.angle_beta   90.00
_cell.angle_gamma   90.00
#
_symmetry.space_group_name_H-M   'P 1'
#
loop_
_entity.id
_entity.type
_entity.pdbx_description
1 polymer ?
#
loop_
_entity_poly.entity_id
_entity_poly.type
_entity_poly.pdbx_seq_one_letter_code
_entity_poly.pdbx_strand_id
1 'polypeptide(L)'
;MSRSADKMDLSPQAKKLIEQHSRAIETQTDETLKKLTSAATVLAASCAVLNLRSRYVGAAGEHFSVQEYEGIQVVDALDERLLRSLKTILSAYAERARKKPDPKALELLETKLTPGAKELPQYPVGYVVHFMLFSAIQAFDALAEEGHGFEVPALETAMIHHLLGILERYVTTREKPVTRHFRDVAREYSVVMRLKCQCGA
;
A
#
# COMPACT_ATOMS: atom_id res chain seq x y z
N MET A 1 -16.11 30.66 21.65
CA MET A 1 -16.01 31.00 20.22
C MET A 1 -15.47 29.80 19.48
N SER A 2 -16.28 29.26 18.56
CA SER A 2 -16.02 28.04 17.80
C SER A 2 -14.86 28.25 16.82
N ARG A 3 -13.73 27.56 17.01
CA ARG A 3 -12.76 27.35 15.93
C ARG A 3 -13.26 26.15 15.13
N SER A 4 -14.11 26.43 14.13
CA SER A 4 -14.33 25.51 13.03
C SER A 4 -12.95 25.15 12.45
N ALA A 5 -12.52 23.91 12.63
CA ALA A 5 -11.41 23.37 11.87
C ALA A 5 -11.79 23.56 10.40
N ASP A 6 -11.07 24.42 9.69
CA ASP A 6 -11.20 24.63 8.27
C ASP A 6 -11.18 23.27 7.56
N LYS A 7 -12.37 22.76 7.22
CA LYS A 7 -12.50 21.86 6.08
C LYS A 7 -12.28 22.77 4.87
N MET A 8 -11.02 23.03 4.53
CA MET A 8 -10.70 23.61 3.23
C MET A 8 -11.29 22.69 2.18
N ASP A 9 -12.31 23.17 1.50
CA ASP A 9 -12.98 22.43 0.44
C ASP A 9 -12.00 22.23 -0.71
N LEU A 10 -11.74 20.96 -1.07
CA LEU A 10 -10.96 20.61 -2.24
C LEU A 10 -11.55 21.28 -3.50
N SER A 11 -10.68 21.77 -4.38
CA SER A 11 -11.06 22.33 -5.66
C SER A 11 -11.80 21.30 -6.51
N PRO A 12 -12.63 21.75 -7.48
CA PRO A 12 -13.27 20.85 -8.44
C PRO A 12 -12.26 19.96 -9.18
N GLN A 13 -11.05 20.47 -9.43
CA GLN A 13 -9.97 19.72 -10.09
C GLN A 13 -9.41 18.62 -9.18
N ALA A 14 -9.14 18.91 -7.91
CA ALA A 14 -8.70 17.91 -6.94
C ALA A 14 -9.74 16.81 -6.74
N LYS A 15 -11.02 17.19 -6.63
CA LYS A 15 -12.15 16.25 -6.54
C LYS A 15 -12.23 15.34 -7.76
N LYS A 16 -12.12 15.91 -8.96
CA LYS A 16 -12.13 15.15 -10.23
C LYS A 16 -10.96 14.16 -10.31
N LEU A 17 -9.76 14.57 -9.89
CA LEU A 17 -8.58 13.71 -9.88
C LEU A 17 -8.76 12.53 -8.92
N ILE A 18 -9.22 12.81 -7.69
CA ILE A 18 -9.54 11.78 -6.71
C ILE A 18 -10.58 10.81 -7.30
N GLU A 19 -11.67 11.31 -7.87
CA GLU A 19 -12.73 10.48 -8.44
C GLU A 19 -12.21 9.56 -9.56
N GLN A 20 -11.47 10.11 -10.52
CA GLN A 20 -10.91 9.36 -11.65
C GLN A 20 -10.00 8.24 -11.20
N HIS A 21 -9.06 8.53 -10.30
CA HIS A 21 -8.09 7.54 -9.84
C HIS A 21 -8.68 6.56 -8.82
N SER A 22 -9.68 6.97 -8.04
CA SER A 22 -10.47 6.05 -7.22
C SER A 22 -11.15 4.98 -8.07
N ARG A 23 -11.81 5.39 -9.16
CA ARG A 23 -12.44 4.44 -10.10
C ARG A 23 -11.43 3.48 -10.72
N ALA A 24 -10.23 3.96 -11.05
CA ALA A 24 -9.18 3.11 -11.59
C ALA A 24 -8.70 2.06 -10.57
N ILE A 25 -8.53 2.46 -9.31
CA ILE A 25 -8.18 1.56 -8.19
C ILE A 25 -9.30 0.53 -7.99
N GLU A 26 -10.55 0.97 -7.90
CA GLU A 26 -11.72 0.10 -7.70
C GLU A 26 -11.88 -0.90 -8.84
N THR A 27 -11.77 -0.45 -10.09
CA THR A 27 -11.85 -1.32 -11.28
C THR A 27 -10.77 -2.41 -11.26
N GLN A 28 -9.51 -2.03 -11.01
CA GLN A 28 -8.40 -2.99 -10.91
C GLN A 28 -8.60 -3.98 -9.75
N THR A 29 -9.17 -3.50 -8.64
CA THR A 29 -9.50 -4.31 -7.46
C THR A 29 -10.55 -5.36 -7.83
N ASP A 30 -11.66 -4.95 -8.43
CA ASP A 30 -12.76 -5.84 -8.82
C ASP A 30 -12.32 -6.89 -9.85
N GLU A 31 -11.50 -6.51 -10.83
CA GLU A 31 -10.91 -7.44 -11.79
C GLU A 31 -10.01 -8.46 -11.12
N THR A 32 -9.24 -8.04 -10.12
CA THR A 32 -8.37 -8.92 -9.33
C THR A 32 -9.18 -9.90 -8.48
N LEU A 33 -10.23 -9.41 -7.80
CA LEU A 33 -11.11 -10.23 -6.96
C LEU A 33 -11.76 -11.38 -7.75
N LYS A 34 -12.07 -11.17 -9.03
CA LYS A 34 -12.60 -12.21 -9.92
C LYS A 34 -11.58 -13.32 -10.24
N LYS A 35 -10.28 -13.04 -10.14
CA LYS A 35 -9.18 -13.91 -10.58
C LYS A 35 -8.35 -14.50 -9.42
N LEU A 36 -8.84 -14.43 -8.17
CA LEU A 36 -8.15 -14.96 -6.98
C LEU A 36 -8.07 -16.50 -6.98
N THR A 37 -7.12 -17.07 -7.73
CA THR A 37 -6.98 -18.52 -7.90
C THR A 37 -5.76 -19.10 -7.19
N SER A 38 -4.66 -18.36 -7.05
CA SER A 38 -3.44 -18.80 -6.34
C SER A 38 -2.72 -17.66 -5.63
N ALA A 39 -1.88 -17.98 -4.65
CA ALA A 39 -1.13 -16.97 -3.90
C ALA A 39 -0.20 -16.15 -4.82
N ALA A 40 0.53 -16.81 -5.72
CA ALA A 40 1.28 -16.17 -6.81
C ALA A 40 0.48 -15.11 -7.58
N THR A 41 -0.74 -15.46 -8.04
CA THR A 41 -1.57 -14.51 -8.80
C THR A 41 -2.01 -13.31 -7.97
N VAL A 42 -2.23 -13.51 -6.67
CA VAL A 42 -2.61 -12.43 -5.75
C VAL A 42 -1.43 -11.51 -5.45
N LEU A 43 -0.22 -12.04 -5.29
CA LEU A 43 0.99 -11.25 -5.12
C LEU A 43 1.27 -10.40 -6.36
N ALA A 44 1.21 -10.99 -7.55
CA ALA A 44 1.36 -10.28 -8.82
C ALA A 44 0.30 -9.17 -8.98
N ALA A 45 -0.96 -9.46 -8.66
CA ALA A 45 -2.04 -8.47 -8.75
C ALA A 45 -1.90 -7.35 -7.69
N SER A 46 -1.41 -7.67 -6.49
CA SER A 46 -1.14 -6.67 -5.45
C SER A 46 -0.04 -5.69 -5.90
N CYS A 47 0.99 -6.20 -6.57
CA CYS A 47 2.03 -5.37 -7.18
C CYS A 47 1.47 -4.46 -8.30
N ALA A 48 0.56 -4.98 -9.13
CA ALA A 48 -0.12 -4.17 -10.15
C ALA A 48 -0.97 -3.04 -9.56
N VAL A 49 -1.66 -3.30 -8.44
CA VAL A 49 -2.43 -2.28 -7.71
C VAL A 49 -1.49 -1.23 -7.10
N LEU A 50 -0.38 -1.64 -6.47
CA LEU A 50 0.65 -0.72 -5.95
C LEU A 50 1.21 0.20 -7.05
N ASN A 51 1.37 -0.31 -8.27
CA ASN A 51 1.83 0.47 -9.43
C ASN A 51 0.85 1.54 -9.92
N LEU A 52 -0.43 1.52 -9.50
CA LEU A 52 -1.35 2.63 -9.78
C LEU A 52 -0.94 3.93 -9.09
N ARG A 53 -0.15 3.83 -8.00
CA ARG A 53 0.35 4.97 -7.25
C ARG A 53 1.17 5.93 -8.11
N SER A 54 2.06 5.43 -8.96
CA SER A 54 2.87 6.29 -9.81
C SER A 54 2.02 7.15 -10.76
N ARG A 55 0.83 6.66 -11.16
CA ARG A 55 -0.06 7.36 -12.08
C ARG A 55 -0.72 8.57 -11.42
N TYR A 56 -1.33 8.40 -10.25
CA TYR A 56 -2.01 9.53 -9.61
C TYR A 56 -1.06 10.48 -8.91
N VAL A 57 0.12 10.02 -8.48
CA VAL A 57 1.17 10.90 -7.96
C VAL A 57 1.71 11.81 -9.07
N GLY A 58 1.94 11.27 -10.28
CA GLY A 58 2.31 12.06 -11.45
C GLY A 58 1.24 13.10 -11.80
N ALA A 59 -0.02 12.65 -11.92
CA ALA A 59 -1.14 13.56 -12.22
C ALA A 59 -1.35 14.63 -11.14
N ALA A 60 -1.19 14.27 -9.86
CA ALA A 60 -1.25 15.25 -8.77
C ALA A 60 -0.11 16.27 -8.90
N GLY A 61 1.13 15.83 -9.21
CA GLY A 61 2.29 16.70 -9.39
C GLY A 61 2.22 17.64 -10.62
N GLU A 62 1.44 17.28 -11.64
CA GLU A 62 1.18 18.13 -12.82
C GLU A 62 0.17 19.25 -12.53
N HIS A 63 -0.73 19.04 -11.59
CA HIS A 63 -1.85 19.95 -11.30
C HIS A 63 -1.68 20.71 -9.98
N PHE A 64 -0.95 20.13 -9.05
CA PHE A 64 -0.68 20.65 -7.72
C PHE A 64 0.80 20.45 -7.45
N SER A 65 1.46 21.46 -6.89
CA SER A 65 2.80 21.21 -6.35
C SER A 65 2.70 20.15 -5.25
N VAL A 66 3.65 19.22 -5.18
CA VAL A 66 3.74 18.27 -4.04
C VAL A 66 4.08 18.96 -2.71
N GLN A 67 4.29 20.28 -2.75
CA GLN A 67 4.42 21.16 -1.61
C GLN A 67 3.13 21.97 -1.35
N GLU A 68 2.08 21.80 -2.15
CA GLU A 68 0.78 22.40 -1.91
C GLU A 68 -0.09 21.47 -1.07
N TYR A 69 -0.85 22.05 -0.15
CA TYR A 69 -1.65 21.30 0.80
C TYR A 69 -2.72 20.47 0.11
N GLU A 70 -3.30 21.03 -0.95
CA GLU A 70 -4.27 20.35 -1.79
C GLU A 70 -3.68 19.12 -2.49
N GLY A 71 -2.49 19.23 -3.08
CA GLY A 71 -1.80 18.10 -3.70
C GLY A 71 -1.51 16.96 -2.70
N ILE A 72 -1.09 17.30 -1.49
CA ILE A 72 -0.87 16.33 -0.42
C ILE A 72 -2.17 15.64 -0.02
N GLN A 73 -3.27 16.38 0.14
CA GLN A 73 -4.58 15.80 0.47
C GLN A 73 -5.09 14.86 -0.63
N VAL A 74 -4.88 15.21 -1.90
CA VAL A 74 -5.23 14.37 -3.05
C VAL A 74 -4.45 13.05 -3.00
N VAL A 75 -3.14 13.11 -2.78
CA VAL A 75 -2.30 11.91 -2.72
C VAL A 75 -2.63 11.07 -1.49
N ASP A 76 -2.81 11.66 -0.30
CA ASP A 76 -3.16 10.91 0.93
C ASP A 76 -4.52 10.21 0.80
N ALA A 77 -5.51 10.87 0.19
CA ALA A 77 -6.82 10.27 -0.07
C ALA A 77 -6.74 9.07 -1.03
N LEU A 78 -5.87 9.14 -2.04
CA LEU A 78 -5.69 8.06 -3.02
C LEU A 78 -4.79 6.93 -2.49
N ASP A 79 -3.75 7.26 -1.73
CA ASP A 79 -2.91 6.30 -0.98
C ASP A 79 -3.81 5.48 -0.02
N GLU A 80 -4.73 6.13 0.69
CA GLU A 80 -5.69 5.43 1.55
C GLU A 80 -6.56 4.44 0.77
N ARG A 81 -7.16 4.88 -0.33
CA ARG A 81 -8.03 4.04 -1.15
C ARG A 81 -7.26 2.84 -1.70
N LEU A 82 -6.02 3.06 -2.17
CA LEU A 82 -5.16 1.99 -2.66
C LEU A 82 -4.87 0.96 -1.55
N LEU A 83 -4.46 1.40 -0.36
CA LEU A 83 -4.17 0.49 0.77
C LEU A 83 -5.41 -0.29 1.22
N ARG A 84 -6.59 0.34 1.22
CA ARG A 84 -7.86 -0.34 1.52
C ARG A 84 -8.19 -1.39 0.45
N SER A 85 -8.00 -1.08 -0.82
CA SER A 85 -8.17 -2.03 -1.93
C SER A 85 -7.23 -3.23 -1.81
N LEU A 86 -5.95 -3.00 -1.50
CA LEU A 86 -5.00 -4.09 -1.25
C LEU A 86 -5.44 -4.97 -0.09
N LYS A 87 -5.90 -4.36 1.02
CA LYS A 87 -6.43 -5.11 2.15
C LYS A 87 -7.60 -6.00 1.71
N THR A 88 -8.55 -5.45 0.96
CA THR A 88 -9.70 -6.22 0.44
C THR A 88 -9.26 -7.42 -0.40
N ILE A 89 -8.29 -7.24 -1.31
CA ILE A 89 -7.76 -8.32 -2.16
C ILE A 89 -7.11 -9.43 -1.31
N LEU A 90 -6.22 -9.05 -0.40
CA LEU A 90 -5.46 -9.98 0.42
C LEU A 90 -6.37 -10.72 1.42
N SER A 91 -7.31 -10.01 2.06
CA SER A 91 -8.30 -10.61 2.94
C SER A 91 -9.21 -11.58 2.20
N ALA A 92 -9.73 -11.20 1.02
CA ALA A 92 -10.60 -12.07 0.24
C ALA A 92 -9.90 -13.38 -0.17
N TYR A 93 -8.62 -13.31 -0.53
CA TYR A 93 -7.84 -14.52 -0.79
C TYR A 93 -7.65 -15.36 0.47
N ALA A 94 -7.22 -14.75 1.58
CA ALA A 94 -6.99 -15.47 2.83
C ALA A 94 -8.25 -16.19 3.33
N GLU A 95 -9.41 -15.54 3.25
CA GLU A 95 -10.72 -16.11 3.58
C GLU A 95 -11.11 -17.27 2.64
N ARG A 96 -10.92 -17.10 1.33
CA ARG A 96 -11.26 -18.11 0.32
C ARG A 96 -10.36 -19.33 0.38
N ALA A 97 -9.06 -19.12 0.56
CA ALA A 97 -8.08 -20.19 0.62
C ALA A 97 -8.29 -21.09 1.84
N ARG A 98 -8.80 -20.53 2.97
CA ARG A 98 -8.95 -21.20 4.27
C ARG A 98 -7.67 -21.91 4.76
N LYS A 99 -6.52 -21.59 4.16
CA LYS A 99 -5.22 -22.14 4.51
C LYS A 99 -4.59 -21.19 5.52
N LYS A 100 -4.25 -21.72 6.69
CA LYS A 100 -3.39 -20.99 7.62
C LYS A 100 -1.97 -20.92 7.02
N PRO A 101 -1.26 -19.78 7.16
CA PRO A 101 0.12 -19.71 6.74
C PRO A 101 0.96 -20.68 7.57
N ASP A 102 2.01 -21.24 6.97
CA ASP A 102 3.00 -22.00 7.73
C ASP A 102 3.65 -21.06 8.76
N PRO A 103 3.62 -21.38 10.07
CA PRO A 103 4.12 -20.48 11.11
C PRO A 103 5.61 -20.14 10.96
N LYS A 104 6.43 -21.09 10.49
CA LYS A 104 7.87 -20.89 10.33
C LYS A 104 8.17 -20.04 9.10
N ALA A 105 7.39 -20.21 8.02
CA ALA A 105 7.49 -19.35 6.85
C ALA A 105 7.10 -17.91 7.21
N LEU A 106 6.04 -17.72 8.01
CA LEU A 106 5.61 -16.41 8.47
C LEU A 106 6.68 -15.74 9.38
N GLU A 107 7.24 -16.47 10.34
CA GLU A 107 8.30 -15.98 11.22
C GLU A 107 9.57 -15.57 10.43
N LEU A 108 9.93 -16.36 9.41
CA LEU A 108 11.04 -16.03 8.51
C LEU A 108 10.79 -14.69 7.81
N LEU A 109 9.61 -14.51 7.21
CA LEU A 109 9.25 -13.26 6.53
C LEU A 109 9.23 -12.08 7.50
N GLU A 110 8.66 -12.25 8.70
CA GLU A 110 8.68 -11.21 9.74
C GLU A 110 10.12 -10.84 10.13
N THR A 111 11.04 -11.79 10.18
CA THR A 111 12.44 -11.52 10.54
C THR A 111 13.21 -10.86 9.39
N LYS A 112 12.99 -11.32 8.14
CA LYS A 112 13.77 -10.96 6.96
C LYS A 112 13.25 -9.72 6.22
N LEU A 113 11.93 -9.50 6.24
CA LEU A 113 11.26 -8.40 5.55
C LEU A 113 10.86 -7.26 6.47
N THR A 114 10.96 -7.48 7.79
CA THR A 114 10.78 -6.43 8.79
C THR A 114 12.07 -5.95 9.50
N PRO A 115 13.28 -5.93 8.89
CA PRO A 115 14.40 -5.21 9.47
C PRO A 115 14.13 -3.71 9.31
N GLY A 116 13.40 -3.14 10.27
CA GLY A 116 12.96 -1.74 10.25
C GLY A 116 11.67 -1.44 11.03
N ALA A 117 10.92 -2.43 11.53
CA ALA A 117 9.73 -2.17 12.36
C ALA A 117 10.02 -1.40 13.66
N LYS A 118 11.28 -1.36 14.11
CA LYS A 118 11.70 -0.52 15.24
C LYS A 118 11.78 0.97 14.91
N GLU A 119 11.71 1.33 13.63
CA GLU A 119 11.81 2.70 13.12
C GLU A 119 10.57 3.13 12.34
N LEU A 120 9.45 2.39 12.44
CA LEU A 120 8.20 2.92 11.94
C LEU A 120 7.88 4.19 12.73
N PRO A 121 7.71 5.34 12.06
CA PRO A 121 7.30 6.54 12.76
C PRO A 121 6.03 6.22 13.54
N GLN A 122 5.89 6.80 14.74
CA GLN A 122 4.76 6.57 15.65
C GLN A 122 3.37 6.71 14.99
N TYR A 123 3.31 7.34 13.81
CA TYR A 123 2.14 7.45 12.96
C TYR A 123 2.52 6.97 11.56
N PRO A 124 2.13 5.76 11.14
CA PRO A 124 2.40 5.31 9.78
C PRO A 124 1.61 6.20 8.81
N VAL A 125 2.33 6.94 7.98
CA VAL A 125 1.75 7.70 6.86
C VAL A 125 1.56 6.73 5.70
N GLY A 126 0.53 6.93 4.85
CA GLY A 126 0.22 6.04 3.73
C GLY A 126 1.45 5.66 2.91
N TYR A 127 2.33 6.61 2.61
CA TYR A 127 3.56 6.35 1.85
C TYR A 127 4.52 5.34 2.53
N VAL A 128 4.66 5.35 3.87
CA VAL A 128 5.55 4.43 4.61
C VAL A 128 5.04 3.01 4.42
N VAL A 129 3.73 2.84 4.53
CA VAL A 129 3.08 1.53 4.35
C VAL A 129 3.26 1.04 2.92
N HIS A 130 3.09 1.91 1.92
CA HIS A 130 3.40 1.54 0.54
C HIS A 130 4.86 1.09 0.38
N PHE A 131 5.82 1.83 0.95
CA PHE A 131 7.23 1.47 0.88
C PHE A 131 7.51 0.10 1.51
N MET A 132 6.91 -0.19 2.67
CA MET A 132 7.02 -1.50 3.32
C MET A 132 6.46 -2.64 2.45
N LEU A 133 5.23 -2.47 1.95
CA LEU A 133 4.58 -3.47 1.11
C LEU A 133 5.40 -3.76 -0.15
N PHE A 134 5.90 -2.70 -0.76
CA PHE A 134 6.73 -2.79 -1.96
C PHE A 134 8.06 -3.49 -1.70
N SER A 135 8.75 -3.12 -0.63
CA SER A 135 10.04 -3.71 -0.26
C SER A 135 9.88 -5.20 0.07
N ALA A 136 8.80 -5.56 0.78
CA ALA A 136 8.46 -6.95 1.06
C ALA A 136 8.23 -7.76 -0.22
N ILE A 137 7.44 -7.24 -1.17
CA ILE A 137 7.18 -7.92 -2.44
C ILE A 137 8.46 -8.09 -3.26
N GLN A 138 9.31 -7.05 -3.36
CA GLN A 138 10.56 -7.13 -4.11
C GLN A 138 11.59 -8.11 -3.54
N ALA A 139 11.63 -8.24 -2.22
CA ALA A 139 12.54 -9.17 -1.56
C ALA A 139 12.03 -10.63 -1.57
N PHE A 140 10.81 -10.89 -2.06
CA PHE A 140 10.22 -12.23 -2.08
C PHE A 140 11.04 -13.22 -2.92
N ASP A 141 11.35 -12.87 -4.17
CA ASP A 141 11.97 -13.79 -5.11
C ASP A 141 13.37 -14.22 -4.62
N ALA A 142 14.18 -13.27 -4.13
CA ALA A 142 15.48 -13.58 -3.54
C ALA A 142 15.34 -14.50 -2.30
N LEU A 143 14.36 -14.26 -1.43
CA LEU A 143 14.11 -15.13 -0.27
C LEU A 143 13.61 -16.53 -0.66
N ALA A 144 12.87 -16.65 -1.75
CA ALA A 144 12.42 -17.93 -2.28
C ALA A 144 13.58 -18.73 -2.91
N GLU A 145 14.50 -18.05 -3.61
CA GLU A 145 15.68 -18.64 -4.25
C GLU A 145 16.76 -19.08 -3.24
N GLU A 146 16.92 -18.37 -2.11
CA GLU A 146 17.86 -18.72 -1.04
C GLU A 146 17.55 -20.05 -0.32
N GLY A 147 16.47 -20.75 -0.72
CA GLY A 147 16.31 -22.18 -0.44
C GLY A 147 16.07 -22.52 1.02
N HIS A 148 15.25 -21.72 1.72
CA HIS A 148 14.98 -21.87 3.16
C HIS A 148 14.17 -23.12 3.56
N GLY A 149 14.12 -24.18 2.74
CA GLY A 149 13.46 -25.44 3.06
C GLY A 149 11.93 -25.39 3.04
N PHE A 150 11.34 -24.33 2.49
CA PHE A 150 9.89 -24.21 2.27
C PHE A 150 9.54 -24.43 0.80
N GLU A 151 8.40 -25.05 0.55
CA GLU A 151 7.80 -25.02 -0.78
C GLU A 151 7.34 -23.60 -1.11
N VAL A 152 7.62 -23.12 -2.32
CA VAL A 152 7.26 -21.75 -2.78
C VAL A 152 5.78 -21.41 -2.49
N PRO A 153 4.78 -22.28 -2.74
CA PRO A 153 3.37 -21.97 -2.43
C PRO A 153 3.09 -21.69 -0.95
N ALA A 154 3.84 -22.31 -0.02
CA ALA A 154 3.71 -22.05 1.40
C ALA A 154 4.27 -20.66 1.76
N LEU A 155 5.40 -20.29 1.15
CA LEU A 155 6.01 -18.98 1.32
C LEU A 155 5.14 -17.86 0.71
N GLU A 156 4.54 -18.07 -0.45
CA GLU A 156 3.59 -17.14 -1.06
C GLU A 156 2.37 -16.89 -0.17
N THR A 157 1.83 -17.96 0.42
CA THR A 157 0.71 -17.85 1.37
C THR A 157 1.13 -17.05 2.60
N ALA A 158 2.31 -17.34 3.16
CA ALA A 158 2.85 -16.59 4.29
C ALA A 158 3.07 -15.11 3.94
N MET A 159 3.53 -14.79 2.73
CA MET A 159 3.70 -13.41 2.26
C MET A 159 2.37 -12.67 2.23
N ILE A 160 1.30 -13.28 1.71
CA ILE A 160 -0.03 -12.65 1.71
C ILE A 160 -0.47 -12.28 3.14
N HIS A 161 -0.28 -13.20 4.09
CA HIS A 161 -0.61 -12.95 5.49
C HIS A 161 0.30 -11.88 6.13
N HIS A 162 1.58 -11.84 5.78
CA HIS A 162 2.51 -10.80 6.24
C HIS A 162 2.11 -9.41 5.74
N LEU A 163 1.81 -9.27 4.45
CA LEU A 163 1.33 -8.01 3.85
C LEU A 163 0.00 -7.58 4.47
N LEU A 164 -0.91 -8.53 4.71
CA LEU A 164 -2.17 -8.25 5.41
C LEU A 164 -1.93 -7.74 6.84
N GLY A 165 -0.98 -8.33 7.58
CA GLY A 165 -0.60 -7.88 8.91
C GLY A 165 -0.07 -6.44 8.94
N ILE A 166 0.72 -6.04 7.94
CA ILE A 166 1.17 -4.64 7.76
C ILE A 166 -0.05 -3.70 7.58
N LEU A 167 -0.97 -4.07 6.69
CA LEU A 167 -2.17 -3.27 6.37
C LEU A 167 -3.14 -3.18 7.57
N GLU A 168 -3.32 -4.26 8.32
CA GLU A 168 -4.18 -4.28 9.50
C GLU A 168 -3.65 -3.38 10.60
N ARG A 169 -2.33 -3.38 10.85
CA ARG A 169 -1.71 -2.46 11.79
C ARG A 169 -1.89 -1.02 11.35
N TYR A 170 -1.69 -0.71 10.06
CA TYR A 170 -1.94 0.64 9.52
C TYR A 170 -3.39 1.09 9.74
N VAL A 171 -4.36 0.25 9.35
CA VAL A 171 -5.79 0.59 9.47
C VAL A 171 -6.20 0.78 10.94
N THR A 172 -5.65 -0.02 11.84
CA THR A 172 -5.97 0.05 13.28
C THR A 172 -5.32 1.26 13.97
N THR A 173 -4.12 1.66 13.55
CA THR A 173 -3.34 2.75 14.17
C THR A 173 -3.65 4.14 13.59
N ARG A 174 -4.43 4.23 12.51
CA ARG A 174 -4.80 5.51 11.92
C ARG A 174 -5.90 6.19 12.72
N GLU A 175 -5.49 6.96 13.73
CA GLU A 175 -6.45 7.66 14.60
C GLU A 175 -7.03 8.94 13.99
N LYS A 176 -6.32 9.65 13.08
CA LYS A 176 -6.77 10.91 12.42
C LYS A 176 -6.03 11.15 11.08
N PRO A 177 -6.55 11.99 10.16
CA PRO A 177 -5.80 12.48 9.01
C PRO A 177 -4.46 13.05 9.45
N VAL A 178 -3.38 12.77 8.71
CA VAL A 178 -2.02 13.21 9.07
C VAL A 178 -1.94 14.73 8.88
N THR A 179 -2.16 15.49 9.95
CA THR A 179 -2.00 16.95 10.00
C THR A 179 -0.57 17.39 10.38
N ARG A 180 0.41 16.46 10.40
CA ARG A 180 1.78 16.74 10.82
C ARG A 180 2.56 17.61 9.82
N HIS A 181 3.56 18.30 10.34
CA HIS A 181 4.32 19.37 9.71
C HIS A 181 4.73 19.07 8.25
N PHE A 182 3.93 19.64 7.37
CA PHE A 182 4.08 19.92 5.95
C PHE A 182 5.48 19.79 5.30
N ARG A 183 6.55 20.24 5.97
CA ARG A 183 7.93 20.17 5.44
C ARG A 183 8.54 18.77 5.50
N ASP A 184 8.14 17.95 6.47
CA ASP A 184 8.67 16.59 6.64
C ASP A 184 8.05 15.66 5.58
N VAL A 185 6.75 15.82 5.34
CA VAL A 185 5.94 15.02 4.42
C VAL A 185 6.31 15.27 2.95
N ALA A 186 6.57 16.52 2.54
CA ALA A 186 6.92 16.84 1.15
C ALA A 186 8.26 16.23 0.69
N ARG A 187 9.25 16.14 1.60
CA ARG A 187 10.54 15.49 1.33
C ARG A 187 10.36 13.98 1.15
N GLU A 188 9.50 13.37 1.97
CA GLU A 188 9.20 11.94 1.94
C GLU A 188 8.44 11.54 0.67
N TYR A 189 7.44 12.32 0.24
CA TYR A 189 6.74 12.08 -1.02
C TYR A 189 7.68 12.10 -2.24
N SER A 190 8.71 12.96 -2.25
CA SER A 190 9.68 13.06 -3.35
C SER A 190 10.51 11.79 -3.58
N VAL A 191 10.77 11.00 -2.52
CA VAL A 191 11.51 9.72 -2.60
C VAL A 191 10.63 8.61 -3.16
N VAL A 192 9.35 8.60 -2.79
CA VAL A 192 8.40 7.52 -3.14
C VAL A 192 7.81 7.69 -4.54
N MET A 193 7.86 8.89 -5.14
CA MET A 193 7.43 9.10 -6.54
C MET A 193 8.17 8.23 -7.57
N ARG A 194 9.31 7.64 -7.18
CA ARG A 194 10.18 6.84 -8.07
C ARG A 194 9.99 5.33 -7.91
N LEU A 195 9.16 4.86 -6.99
CA LEU A 195 8.96 3.43 -6.75
C LEU A 195 8.03 2.83 -7.81
N LYS A 196 8.53 1.81 -8.53
CA LYS A 196 7.77 0.95 -9.44
C LYS A 196 8.02 -0.52 -9.10
N CYS A 197 6.95 -1.23 -8.77
CA CYS A 197 7.02 -2.62 -8.36
C CYS A 197 7.39 -3.39 -9.62
N GLN A 198 8.51 -4.11 -9.58
CA GLN A 198 9.14 -4.70 -10.76
C GLN A 198 8.33 -5.89 -11.31
N CYS A 199 7.50 -6.49 -10.46
CA CYS A 199 6.63 -7.59 -10.84
C CYS A 199 5.47 -7.05 -11.70
N GLY A 200 5.33 -7.52 -12.95
CA GLY A 200 4.26 -7.08 -13.86
C GLY A 200 4.62 -5.94 -14.83
N ALA A 201 5.91 -5.71 -15.07
CA ALA A 201 6.37 -5.16 -16.34
C ALA A 201 6.26 -6.21 -17.46
#